data_AF-A0AA39S4H4-F1
#
_entry.id   AF-A0AA39S4H4-F1
#
_cell.length_a   1.000
_cell.length_b   1.000
_cell.length_c   1.000
_cell.angle_alpha   90.00
_cell.angle_beta   90.00
_cell.angle_gamma   90.00
#
_symmetry.space_group_name_H-M   'P 1'
#
loop_
_entity.id
_entity.type
_entity.pdbx_description
1 polymer ?
#
loop_
_entity_poly.entity_id
_entity_poly.type
_entity_poly.pdbx_seq_one_letter_code
_entity_poly.pdbx_strand_id
1 'polypeptide(L)'
;MGNDEKDDLLSLLLKSNMKELQKNQDSNAGMTTEDVIEECKLFYFAGQETTANLLTWSMIMLSMHQNWQERAREEVLKFFGKNHSAIFVLRF
;
A
#
# COMPACT_ATOMS: atom_id res chain seq x y z
N MET A 1 19.45 6.53 20.38
CA MET A 1 19.44 6.98 18.97
C MET A 1 19.07 5.75 18.15
N GLY A 2 17.78 5.60 17.84
CA GLY A 2 17.31 4.48 17.01
C GLY A 2 17.72 4.75 15.58
N ASN A 3 18.48 3.84 14.97
CA ASN A 3 18.55 3.78 13.52
C ASN A 3 17.14 3.39 13.05
N ASP A 4 16.32 4.38 12.69
CA ASP A 4 15.12 4.17 11.88
C ASP A 4 15.57 3.76 10.47
N GLU A 5 16.19 2.58 10.36
CA GLU A 5 16.35 1.91 9.08
C GLU A 5 14.92 1.57 8.65
N LYS A 6 14.35 2.39 7.77
CA LYS A 6 13.00 2.15 7.24
C LYS A 6 13.01 0.81 6.54
N ASP A 7 12.33 -0.16 7.15
CA ASP A 7 12.06 -1.48 6.58
C ASP A 7 11.01 -1.35 5.45
N ASP A 8 11.36 -0.62 4.40
CA ASP A 8 10.57 -0.57 3.18
C ASP A 8 10.82 -1.81 2.30
N LEU A 9 9.97 -2.02 1.29
CA LEU A 9 10.04 -3.17 0.41
C LEU A 9 11.44 -3.36 -0.21
N LEU A 10 12.09 -2.27 -0.62
CA LEU A 10 13.41 -2.32 -1.21
C LEU A 10 14.45 -2.79 -0.19
N SER A 11 14.43 -2.23 1.02
CA SER A 11 15.33 -2.63 2.09
C SER A 11 15.13 -4.11 2.47
N LEU A 12 13.90 -4.61 2.47
CA LEU A 12 13.58 -6.01 2.76
C LEU A 12 14.09 -6.93 1.64
N LEU A 13 13.89 -6.57 0.37
CA LEU A 13 14.40 -7.32 -0.78
C LEU A 13 15.93 -7.40 -0.76
N LEU A 14 16.61 -6.28 -0.53
CA LEU A 14 18.07 -6.24 -0.42
C LEU A 14 18.59 -7.05 0.77
N LYS A 15 17.97 -6.91 1.96
CA LYS A 15 18.30 -7.70 3.15
C LYS A 15 18.11 -9.20 2.91
N SER A 16 17.06 -9.59 2.18
CA SER A 16 16.81 -11.00 1.83
C SER A 16 17.84 -11.52 0.84
N ASN A 17 18.10 -10.78 -0.23
CA ASN A 17 19.06 -11.14 -1.28
C ASN A 17 20.49 -11.30 -0.72
N MET A 18 20.94 -10.38 0.15
CA MET A 18 22.24 -10.52 0.82
C MET A 18 22.33 -11.77 1.70
N LYS A 19 21.25 -12.15 2.39
CA LYS A 19 21.22 -13.39 3.20
C LYS A 19 21.26 -14.64 2.32
N GLU A 20 20.68 -14.59 1.14
CA GLU A 20 20.66 -15.71 0.19
C GLU A 20 22.04 -15.95 -0.43
N LEU A 21 22.73 -14.87 -0.83
CA LEU A 21 24.12 -14.90 -1.31
C LEU A 21 25.11 -15.38 -0.25
N GLN A 22 24.84 -15.18 1.04
CA GLN A 22 25.69 -15.67 2.13
C GLN A 22 25.47 -17.16 2.44
N LYS A 23 24.28 -17.70 2.16
CA LYS A 23 23.94 -19.11 2.44
C LYS A 23 24.32 -20.05 1.29
N ASN A 24 24.28 -19.56 0.06
CA ASN A 24 24.56 -20.34 -1.14
C ASN A 24 25.94 -19.97 -1.70
N GLN A 25 26.83 -20.95 -1.90
CA GLN A 25 28.14 -20.73 -2.55
C GLN A 25 28.02 -20.49 -4.06
N ASP A 26 26.85 -20.74 -4.65
CA ASP A 26 26.55 -20.40 -6.03
C ASP A 26 26.15 -18.92 -6.15
N SER A 27 26.97 -18.16 -6.85
CA SER A 27 26.74 -16.72 -7.15
C SER A 27 25.50 -16.45 -8.00
N ASN A 28 24.78 -17.50 -8.43
CA ASN A 28 23.60 -17.41 -9.30
C ASN A 28 22.27 -17.53 -8.52
N ALA A 29 22.31 -17.66 -7.20
CA ALA A 29 21.11 -17.81 -6.37
C ALA A 29 20.50 -16.47 -5.91
N GLY A 30 21.23 -15.36 -6.01
CA GLY A 30 20.74 -14.04 -5.63
C GLY A 30 20.10 -13.28 -6.79
N MET A 31 19.24 -12.32 -6.47
CA MET A 31 18.67 -11.38 -7.44
C MET A 31 19.73 -10.38 -7.92
N THR A 32 19.69 -10.02 -9.20
CA THR A 32 20.45 -8.88 -9.72
C THR A 32 19.83 -7.56 -9.27
N THR A 33 20.52 -6.44 -9.50
CA THR A 33 19.97 -5.12 -9.18
C THR A 33 18.74 -4.83 -10.05
N GLU A 34 18.78 -5.27 -11.31
CA GLU A 34 17.69 -5.18 -12.27
C GLU A 34 16.46 -5.95 -11.78
N ASP A 35 16.62 -7.19 -11.32
CA ASP A 35 15.51 -8.01 -10.80
C ASP A 35 14.82 -7.32 -9.61
N VAL A 36 15.59 -6.76 -8.67
CA VAL A 36 15.05 -6.03 -7.52
C VAL A 36 14.24 -4.80 -7.96
N ILE A 37 14.72 -4.07 -8.97
CA ILE A 37 14.01 -2.91 -9.53
C ILE A 37 12.71 -3.34 -10.20
N GLU A 38 12.72 -4.44 -10.96
CA GLU A 38 11.54 -4.98 -11.63
C GLU A 38 10.48 -5.43 -10.65
N GLU A 39 10.87 -6.14 -9.58
CA GLU A 39 9.97 -6.56 -8.51
C GLU A 39 9.34 -5.34 -7.81
N CYS A 40 10.12 -4.33 -7.43
CA CYS A 40 9.58 -3.11 -6.83
C CYS A 40 8.57 -2.40 -7.74
N LYS A 41 8.85 -2.33 -9.06
CA LYS A 41 7.92 -1.74 -10.03
C LYS A 41 6.64 -2.54 -10.14
N LEU A 42 6.74 -3.87 -10.21
CA LEU A 42 5.60 -4.75 -10.30
C LEU A 42 4.65 -4.56 -9.12
N PHE A 43 5.18 -4.53 -7.89
CA PHE A 43 4.39 -4.26 -6.68
C PHE A 43 3.73 -2.89 -6.71
N TYR A 44 4.46 -1.86 -7.16
CA TYR A 44 3.93 -0.51 -7.27
C TYR A 44 2.75 -0.43 -8.25
N PHE A 45 2.91 -0.94 -9.48
CA PHE A 45 1.87 -0.89 -10.49
C PHE A 45 0.66 -1.76 -10.13
N ALA A 46 0.90 -2.99 -9.68
CA ALA A 46 -0.15 -3.89 -9.24
C ALA A 46 -0.97 -3.28 -8.10
N GLY A 47 -0.30 -2.65 -7.12
CA GLY A 47 -0.97 -1.99 -5.99
C GLY A 47 -1.72 -0.72 -6.41
N GLN A 48 -1.13 0.10 -7.27
CA GLN A 48 -1.70 1.38 -7.67
C GLN A 48 -2.98 1.19 -8.50
N GLU A 49 -2.93 0.43 -9.59
CA GLU A 49 -4.05 0.32 -10.52
C GLU A 49 -5.26 -0.36 -9.87
N THR A 50 -5.03 -1.43 -9.11
CA THR A 50 -6.10 -2.18 -8.45
C THR A 50 -6.75 -1.37 -7.33
N THR A 51 -5.95 -0.73 -6.47
CA THR A 51 -6.47 0.07 -5.36
C THR A 51 -7.17 1.33 -5.85
N ALA A 52 -6.62 2.01 -6.86
CA ALA A 52 -7.27 3.18 -7.45
C ALA A 52 -8.63 2.82 -8.03
N ASN A 53 -8.72 1.75 -8.83
CA ASN A 53 -9.99 1.28 -9.39
C ASN A 53 -10.99 0.88 -8.31
N LEU A 54 -10.55 0.16 -7.27
CA LEU A 54 -11.41 -0.21 -6.15
C LEU A 54 -11.99 1.03 -5.45
N LEU A 55 -11.16 2.02 -5.16
CA LEU A 55 -11.60 3.27 -4.53
C LEU A 55 -12.56 4.05 -5.43
N THR A 56 -12.28 4.15 -6.72
CA THR A 56 -13.16 4.79 -7.70
C THR A 56 -14.54 4.13 -7.71
N TRP A 57 -14.60 2.80 -7.86
CA TRP A 57 -15.88 2.07 -7.85
C TRP A 57 -16.60 2.14 -6.51
N SER A 58 -15.86 2.10 -5.39
CA SER A 58 -16.44 2.27 -4.06
C SER A 58 -17.11 3.66 -3.92
N MET A 59 -16.45 4.72 -4.40
CA MET A 59 -17.02 6.07 -4.40
C MET A 59 -18.25 6.18 -5.31
N ILE A 60 -18.22 5.57 -6.50
CA ILE A 60 -19.39 5.51 -7.39
C ILE A 60 -20.56 4.84 -6.67
N MET A 61 -20.36 3.67 -6.07
CA MET A 61 -21.40 2.94 -5.34
C MET A 61 -21.96 3.76 -4.17
N LEU A 62 -21.12 4.42 -3.39
CA LEU A 62 -21.58 5.28 -2.29
C LEU A 62 -22.41 6.47 -2.81
N SER A 63 -22.00 7.11 -3.91
CA SER A 63 -22.74 8.23 -4.50
C SER A 63 -24.13 7.83 -5.02
N MET A 64 -24.27 6.60 -5.52
CA MET A 64 -25.53 6.04 -6.01
C MET A 64 -26.46 5.57 -4.88
N HIS A 65 -25.89 5.27 -3.70
CA HIS A 65 -26.61 4.74 -2.54
C HIS A 65 -26.43 5.66 -1.32
N GLN A 66 -27.21 6.74 -1.29
CA GLN A 66 -27.12 7.79 -0.26
C GLN A 66 -27.22 7.28 1.18
N ASN A 67 -28.04 6.23 1.42
CA ASN A 67 -28.13 5.59 2.73
C ASN A 67 -26.83 4.87 3.15
N TRP A 68 -26.07 4.31 2.20
CA TRP A 68 -24.78 3.69 2.48
C TRP A 68 -23.72 4.75 2.76
N GLN A 69 -23.74 5.85 1.99
CA GLN A 69 -22.86 7.00 2.21
C GLN A 69 -23.09 7.65 3.58
N GLU A 70 -24.35 7.84 3.98
CA GLU A 70 -24.70 8.42 5.28
C GLU A 70 -24.26 7.51 6.44
N ARG A 71 -24.52 6.21 6.35
CA ARG A 71 -24.06 5.25 7.36
C ARG A 71 -22.53 5.20 7.45
N ALA A 72 -21.82 5.18 6.33
CA ALA A 72 -20.35 5.21 6.31
C ALA A 72 -19.80 6.48 6.99
N ARG A 73 -20.48 7.62 6.79
CA ARG A 73 -20.13 8.89 7.44
C ARG A 73 -20.36 8.83 8.95
N GLU A 74 -21.49 8.28 9.40
CA GLU A 74 -21.79 8.11 10.82
C GLU A 74 -20.75 7.24 11.53
N GLU A 75 -20.34 6.13 10.92
CA GLU A 75 -19.29 5.25 11.44
C GLU A 75 -17.97 6.01 11.60
N VAL A 76 -17.52 6.73 10.55
CA VAL A 76 -16.29 7.53 10.61
C VAL A 76 -16.36 8.62 11.69
N LEU A 77 -17.49 9.33 11.78
CA LEU A 77 -17.71 10.38 12.78
C LEU A 77 -17.69 9.83 14.21
N LYS A 78 -18.27 8.65 14.43
CA LYS A 78 -18.32 7.98 15.73
C LYS A 78 -16.93 7.61 16.23
N PHE A 79 -16.05 7.13 15.35
CA PHE A 79 -14.71 6.67 15.75
C PHE A 79 -13.63 7.76 15.71
N PHE A 80 -13.64 8.64 14.72
CA PHE A 80 -12.57 9.63 14.50
C PHE A 80 -12.92 11.06 14.92
N GLY A 81 -14.20 11.35 15.21
CA GLY A 81 -14.66 12.70 15.57
C GLY A 81 -14.67 13.69 14.39
N LYS A 82 -15.18 14.90 14.61
CA LYS A 82 -15.44 15.91 13.55
C LYS A 82 -14.19 16.56 12.93
N ASN A 83 -12.99 16.33 13.48
CA ASN A 83 -11.76 16.97 13.05
C ASN A 83 -10.97 16.16 12.01
N HIS A 84 -11.49 15.03 11.53
CA HIS A 84 -10.75 14.14 10.64
C HIS A 84 -11.07 14.41 9.15
N SER A 85 -10.01 14.59 8.35
CA SER A 85 -10.06 14.93 6.92
C SER A 85 -10.85 13.94 6.06
N ALA A 86 -11.01 12.69 6.51
CA ALA A 86 -11.83 11.68 5.83
C ALA A 86 -13.30 12.10 5.65
N ILE A 87 -13.80 13.01 6.50
CA ILE A 87 -15.16 13.55 6.40
C ILE A 87 -15.35 14.37 5.12
N PHE A 88 -14.31 15.03 4.61
CA PHE A 88 -14.40 15.84 3.38
C PHE A 88 -14.56 14.97 2.13
N VAL A 89 -14.02 13.75 2.12
CA VAL A 89 -14.10 12.86 0.95
C VAL A 89 -15.53 12.35 0.74
N LEU A 90 -16.31 12.22 1.81
CA LEU A 90 -17.71 11.80 1.77
C LEU A 90 -18.70 12.97 1.58
N ARG A 91 -18.23 14.18 1.27
CA ARG A 91 -19.07 15.39 1.12
C ARG A 91 -19.54 15.64 -0.33
N PHE A 92 -19.08 14.84 -1.28
CA PHE A 92 -19.62 14.82 -2.65
C PHE A 92 -20.96 14.09 -2.70
#